data_AF-A0A497Q8H1-F1
#
_entry.id   AF-A0A497Q8H1-F1
#
_cell.length_a   1.000
_cell.length_b   1.000
_cell.length_c   1.000
_cell.angle_alpha   90.00
_cell.angle_beta   90.00
_cell.angle_gamma   90.00
#
_symmetry.space_group_name_H-M   'P 1'
#
loop_
_entity.id
_entity.type
_entity.pdbx_description
1 polymer ?
#
loop_
_entity_poly.entity_id
_entity_poly.type
_entity_poly.pdbx_seq_one_letter_code
_entity_poly.pdbx_strand_id
1 'polypeptide(L)'
;VELFESGVRQEHVTRLFSVGLLGIGKRRKLVPTEWSITAVDDIISKELYRRVLDMREINEYRVFSDRALGNTVTVLLLPSPWQFEVLECWLSGPRPRVISDHEYARGRKDYASHVVGAYYAVRLPVLEYLTEARRQAGAVVFLEIDPREWVPLGVWRFREIARRALSRGPQKFPDLAEALYAVGSTLKNTIDRYMQACVTLDHHLSQTRLTDFF
;
A
#
# COMPACT_ATOMS: atom_id res chain seq x y z
N VAL A 1 17.12 -6.78 -5.59
CA VAL A 1 16.28 -6.74 -6.80
C VAL A 1 16.44 -8.03 -7.58
N GLU A 2 17.64 -8.34 -8.08
CA GLU A 2 17.92 -9.60 -8.82
C GLU A 2 17.36 -10.87 -8.14
N LEU A 3 17.57 -11.04 -6.82
CA LEU A 3 17.03 -12.18 -6.07
C LEU A 3 15.50 -12.23 -6.07
N PHE A 4 14.83 -11.09 -5.95
CA PHE A 4 13.37 -11.02 -6.00
C PHE A 4 12.87 -11.40 -7.40
N GLU A 5 13.52 -10.90 -8.45
CA GLU A 5 13.15 -11.20 -9.83
C GLU A 5 13.40 -12.65 -10.22
N SER A 6 14.41 -13.31 -9.62
CA SER A 6 14.65 -14.75 -9.81
C SER A 6 13.71 -15.64 -9.00
N GLY A 7 12.70 -15.06 -8.33
CA GLY A 7 11.67 -15.80 -7.58
C GLY A 7 12.11 -16.23 -6.18
N VAL A 8 13.22 -15.70 -5.65
CA VAL A 8 13.62 -15.97 -4.26
C VAL A 8 12.60 -15.33 -3.32
N ARG A 9 12.05 -16.15 -2.42
CA ARG A 9 11.06 -15.71 -1.43
C ARG A 9 11.56 -14.51 -0.63
N GLN A 10 10.65 -13.57 -0.40
CA GLN A 10 11.02 -12.31 0.25
C GLN A 10 11.55 -12.49 1.67
N GLU A 11 11.05 -13.47 2.44
CA GLU A 11 11.58 -13.76 3.78
C GLU A 11 13.05 -14.19 3.73
N HIS A 12 13.43 -14.90 2.66
CA HIS A 12 14.81 -15.31 2.44
C HIS A 12 15.69 -14.12 2.09
N VAL A 13 15.23 -13.22 1.19
CA VAL A 13 15.93 -11.97 0.86
C VAL A 13 16.13 -11.11 2.11
N THR A 14 15.10 -10.97 2.95
CA THR A 14 15.17 -10.25 4.23
C THR A 14 16.18 -10.85 5.19
N ARG A 15 16.23 -12.19 5.32
CA ARG A 15 17.24 -12.86 6.15
C ARG A 15 18.65 -12.59 5.65
N LEU A 16 18.90 -12.74 4.34
CA LEU A 16 20.19 -12.44 3.73
C LEU A 16 20.61 -10.98 3.94
N PHE A 17 19.66 -10.04 3.82
CA PHE A 17 19.89 -8.62 4.07
C PHE A 17 20.26 -8.36 5.54
N SER A 18 19.48 -8.90 6.47
CA SER A 18 19.65 -8.69 7.91
C SER A 18 21.02 -9.16 8.41
N VAL A 19 21.50 -10.30 7.93
CA VAL A 19 22.83 -10.84 8.27
C VAL A 19 23.97 -10.23 7.45
N GLY A 20 23.72 -9.18 6.65
CA GLY A 20 24.75 -8.47 5.92
C GLY A 20 25.35 -9.25 4.75
N LEU A 21 24.67 -10.26 4.22
CA LEU A 21 25.14 -11.00 3.04
C LEU A 21 24.86 -10.25 1.72
N LEU A 22 23.98 -9.26 1.75
CA LEU A 22 23.65 -8.40 0.61
C LEU A 22 24.38 -7.05 0.70
N GLY A 23 24.84 -6.53 -0.45
CA GLY A 23 25.61 -5.30 -0.56
C GLY A 23 27.05 -5.52 -1.05
N ILE A 24 27.80 -4.43 -1.22
CA ILE A 24 29.11 -4.43 -1.89
C ILE A 24 30.25 -4.23 -0.86
N GLY A 25 31.09 -5.25 -0.70
CA GLY A 25 32.30 -5.18 0.13
C GLY A 25 32.03 -4.65 1.54
N LYS A 26 32.79 -3.62 1.94
CA LYS A 26 32.68 -2.97 3.26
C LYS A 26 31.36 -2.22 3.51
N ARG A 27 30.49 -2.08 2.50
CA ARG A 27 29.16 -1.45 2.67
C ARG A 27 28.09 -2.42 3.18
N ARG A 28 28.41 -3.71 3.29
CA ARG A 28 27.54 -4.70 3.95
C ARG A 28 27.39 -4.34 5.43
N LYS A 29 26.17 -4.38 5.93
CA LYS A 29 25.84 -4.04 7.33
C LYS A 29 24.93 -5.11 7.91
N LEU A 30 25.13 -5.42 9.19
CA LEU A 30 24.13 -6.10 9.98
C LEU A 30 23.01 -5.12 10.28
N VAL A 31 21.77 -5.54 10.05
CA VAL A 31 20.57 -4.71 10.22
C VAL A 31 19.54 -5.50 11.02
N PRO A 32 18.90 -4.91 12.04
CA PRO A 32 17.81 -5.57 12.77
C PRO A 32 16.74 -6.11 11.82
N THR A 33 16.12 -7.24 12.16
CA THR A 33 15.15 -7.93 11.29
C THR A 33 14.00 -7.00 10.89
N GLU A 34 13.45 -6.23 11.83
CA GLU A 34 12.33 -5.31 11.55
C GLU A 34 12.67 -4.24 10.52
N TRP A 35 13.86 -3.65 10.65
CA TRP A 35 14.37 -2.67 9.70
C TRP A 35 14.72 -3.31 8.36
N SER A 36 15.17 -4.57 8.38
CA SER A 36 15.46 -5.35 7.17
C SER A 36 14.20 -5.64 6.38
N ILE A 37 13.08 -5.99 7.04
CA ILE A 37 11.79 -6.21 6.38
C ILE A 37 11.40 -4.94 5.62
N THR A 38 11.38 -3.81 6.32
CA THR A 38 10.99 -2.52 5.74
C THR A 38 11.94 -2.06 4.63
N ALA A 39 13.26 -2.24 4.82
CA ALA A 39 14.25 -1.88 3.81
C ALA A 39 14.09 -2.71 2.53
N VAL A 40 13.85 -4.02 2.66
CA VAL A 40 13.61 -4.90 1.52
C VAL A 40 12.31 -4.53 0.82
N ASP A 41 11.22 -4.28 1.56
CA ASP A 41 9.95 -3.79 1.00
C ASP A 41 10.16 -2.51 0.18
N ASP A 42 10.84 -1.50 0.74
CA ASP A 42 11.10 -0.23 0.08
C ASP A 42 11.97 -0.38 -1.17
N ILE A 43 13.07 -1.15 -1.10
CA ILE A 43 13.97 -1.39 -2.24
C ILE A 43 13.23 -2.04 -3.41
N ILE A 44 12.43 -3.08 -3.14
CA ILE A 44 11.69 -3.78 -4.20
C ILE A 44 10.58 -2.87 -4.73
N SER A 45 9.85 -2.20 -3.84
CA SER A 45 8.76 -1.31 -4.23
C SER A 45 9.26 -0.14 -5.08
N LYS A 46 10.46 0.40 -4.82
CA LYS A 46 11.06 1.47 -5.65
C LYS A 46 11.38 0.99 -7.06
N GLU A 47 11.76 -0.27 -7.22
CA GLU A 47 12.01 -0.85 -8.53
C GLU A 47 10.71 -1.05 -9.32
N LEU A 48 9.70 -1.66 -8.71
CA LEU A 48 8.39 -1.87 -9.35
C LEU A 48 7.70 -0.56 -9.70
N TYR A 49 7.79 0.42 -8.80
CA TYR A 49 7.28 1.77 -9.01
C TYR A 49 7.77 2.39 -10.32
N ARG A 50 9.07 2.30 -10.63
CA ARG A 50 9.62 2.87 -11.89
C ARG A 50 8.97 2.25 -13.11
N ARG A 51 8.68 0.95 -13.08
CA ARG A 51 8.03 0.22 -14.18
C ARG A 51 6.58 0.66 -14.34
N VAL A 52 5.88 0.83 -13.22
CA VAL A 52 4.45 1.21 -13.20
C VAL A 52 4.22 2.61 -13.78
N LEU A 53 5.15 3.56 -13.60
CA LEU A 53 5.00 4.94 -14.11
C LEU A 53 4.83 5.01 -15.63
N ASP A 54 5.42 4.08 -16.38
CA ASP A 54 5.36 4.05 -17.85
C ASP A 54 4.18 3.24 -18.38
N MET A 55 3.32 2.70 -17.51
CA MET A 55 2.18 1.87 -17.88
C MET A 55 0.91 2.69 -18.06
N ARG A 56 -0.01 2.18 -18.89
CA ARG A 56 -1.32 2.80 -19.10
C ARG A 56 -2.17 2.73 -17.83
N GLU A 57 -2.83 3.83 -17.52
CA GLU A 57 -3.75 3.92 -16.38
C GLU A 57 -4.93 2.95 -16.51
N ILE A 58 -5.47 2.51 -15.37
CA ILE A 58 -6.80 1.88 -15.33
C ILE A 58 -7.89 2.90 -15.68
N ASN A 59 -9.01 2.41 -16.17
CA ASN A 59 -10.15 3.20 -16.64
C ASN A 59 -11.39 3.09 -15.73
N GLU A 60 -11.27 2.38 -14.60
CA GLU A 60 -12.34 2.20 -13.62
C GLU A 60 -11.76 2.15 -12.21
N TYR A 61 -12.60 2.38 -11.20
CA TYR A 61 -12.23 2.19 -9.80
C TYR A 61 -12.22 0.71 -9.47
N ARG A 62 -11.26 0.28 -8.64
CA ARG A 62 -11.15 -1.12 -8.23
C ARG A 62 -10.96 -1.22 -6.73
N VAL A 63 -11.79 -2.03 -6.08
CA VAL A 63 -11.73 -2.27 -4.63
C VAL A 63 -11.34 -3.72 -4.37
N PHE A 64 -10.37 -3.90 -3.49
CA PHE A 64 -9.95 -5.18 -2.96
C PHE A 64 -10.00 -5.11 -1.45
N SER A 65 -10.45 -6.17 -0.79
CA SER A 65 -10.45 -6.22 0.66
C SER A 65 -10.20 -7.61 1.18
N ASP A 66 -9.55 -7.67 2.33
CA ASP A 66 -9.38 -8.91 3.06
C ASP A 66 -9.09 -8.63 4.54
N ARG A 67 -9.30 -9.64 5.37
CA ARG A 67 -9.08 -9.54 6.81
C ARG A 67 -8.53 -10.79 7.44
N ALA A 68 -7.71 -10.60 8.47
CA ALA A 68 -7.24 -11.69 9.30
C ALA A 68 -6.60 -11.19 10.60
N LEU A 69 -6.83 -11.89 11.72
CA LEU A 69 -6.25 -11.61 13.04
C LEU A 69 -6.44 -10.14 13.48
N GLY A 70 -7.67 -9.65 13.41
CA GLY A 70 -8.01 -8.28 13.79
C GLY A 70 -7.51 -7.19 12.84
N ASN A 71 -6.85 -7.54 11.74
CA ASN A 71 -6.43 -6.57 10.72
C ASN A 71 -7.33 -6.67 9.50
N THR A 72 -7.92 -5.55 9.08
CA THR A 72 -8.59 -5.40 7.79
C THR A 72 -7.71 -4.54 6.89
N VAL A 73 -7.48 -5.00 5.66
CA VAL A 73 -6.77 -4.25 4.61
C VAL A 73 -7.70 -4.12 3.42
N THR A 74 -7.96 -2.88 3.03
CA THR A 74 -8.77 -2.54 1.85
C THR A 74 -7.97 -1.66 0.93
N VAL A 75 -7.88 -2.00 -0.36
CA VAL A 75 -7.16 -1.25 -1.39
C VAL A 75 -8.17 -0.68 -2.37
N LEU A 76 -8.18 0.63 -2.55
CA LEU A 76 -8.89 1.33 -3.60
C LEU A 76 -7.89 1.79 -4.67
N LEU A 77 -8.03 1.30 -5.89
CA LEU A 77 -7.30 1.82 -7.04
C LEU A 77 -8.14 2.86 -7.78
N LEU A 78 -7.49 3.97 -8.15
CA LEU A 78 -8.05 5.12 -8.83
C LEU A 78 -7.62 5.13 -10.30
N PRO A 79 -8.50 5.51 -11.24
CA PRO A 79 -8.13 5.75 -12.64
C PRO A 79 -7.36 7.07 -12.76
N SER A 80 -6.10 7.06 -12.32
CA SER A 80 -5.20 8.22 -12.28
C SER A 80 -3.73 7.79 -12.48
N PRO A 81 -2.82 8.74 -12.72
CA PRO A 81 -1.38 8.52 -12.54
C PRO A 81 -1.05 8.02 -11.13
N TRP A 82 0.15 7.46 -10.96
CA TRP A 82 0.60 6.94 -9.68
C TRP A 82 0.60 8.03 -8.60
N GLN A 83 -0.12 7.70 -7.54
CA GLN A 83 -0.16 8.37 -6.25
C GLN A 83 -0.53 7.29 -5.25
N PHE A 84 0.03 7.34 -4.04
CA PHE A 84 -0.14 6.27 -3.08
C PHE A 84 -0.28 6.81 -1.67
N GLU A 85 -1.32 6.38 -0.98
CA GLU A 85 -1.58 6.76 0.41
C GLU A 85 -2.02 5.57 1.24
N VAL A 86 -1.57 5.57 2.49
CA VAL A 86 -2.00 4.60 3.49
C VAL A 86 -2.65 5.34 4.63
N LEU A 87 -3.88 4.94 4.95
CA LEU A 87 -4.67 5.44 6.07
C LEU A 87 -4.76 4.34 7.12
N GLU A 88 -4.22 4.58 8.31
CA GLU A 88 -4.22 3.61 9.40
C GLU A 88 -5.13 4.06 10.53
N CYS A 89 -5.98 3.15 11.01
CA CYS A 89 -6.88 3.38 12.13
C CYS A 89 -6.83 2.22 13.12
N TRP A 90 -6.45 2.52 14.35
CA TRP A 90 -6.62 1.62 15.48
C TRP A 90 -7.98 1.87 16.11
N LEU A 91 -8.82 0.85 16.24
CA LEU A 91 -10.17 0.94 16.81
C LEU A 91 -10.15 1.10 18.35
N SER A 92 -9.38 2.07 18.83
CA SER A 92 -9.22 2.40 20.23
C SER A 92 -10.16 3.54 20.63
N GLY A 93 -11.13 3.23 21.48
CA GLY A 93 -12.09 4.20 22.01
C GLY A 93 -13.21 4.60 21.03
N PRO A 94 -14.04 5.58 21.40
CA PRO A 94 -15.29 5.91 20.69
C PRO A 94 -15.09 6.71 19.39
N ARG A 95 -13.92 7.35 19.21
CA ARG A 95 -13.57 8.12 18.01
C ARG A 95 -12.10 7.86 17.66
N PRO A 96 -11.80 6.70 17.07
CA PRO A 96 -10.43 6.35 16.76
C PRO A 96 -9.83 7.32 15.74
N ARG A 97 -8.56 7.69 15.94
CA ARG A 97 -7.84 8.59 15.04
C ARG A 97 -7.42 7.82 13.78
N VAL A 98 -7.52 8.49 12.63
CA VAL A 98 -6.91 8.02 11.37
C VAL A 98 -5.61 8.79 11.16
N ILE A 99 -4.52 8.08 10.94
CA ILE A 99 -3.22 8.64 10.57
C ILE A 99 -2.94 8.32 9.10
N SER A 100 -2.15 9.18 8.44
CA SER A 100 -1.87 9.05 7.00
C SER A 100 -0.39 9.29 6.67
N ASP A 101 0.09 8.54 5.68
CA ASP A 101 1.29 8.87 4.90
C ASP A 101 0.98 8.68 3.41
N HIS A 102 1.42 9.62 2.57
CA HIS A 102 1.19 9.59 1.12
C HIS A 102 2.47 9.87 0.31
N GLU A 103 2.39 9.63 -0.99
CA GLU A 103 3.34 10.04 -2.02
C GLU A 103 2.63 10.28 -3.36
N TYR A 104 3.26 11.06 -4.23
CA TYR A 104 2.82 11.29 -5.60
C TYR A 104 3.79 10.61 -6.59
N ALA A 105 3.69 10.97 -7.87
CA ALA A 105 4.52 10.47 -8.97
C ALA A 105 6.04 10.72 -8.86
N ARG A 106 6.54 11.35 -7.78
CA ARG A 106 7.99 11.44 -7.49
C ARG A 106 8.44 10.48 -6.38
N GLY A 107 7.49 9.80 -5.73
CA GLY A 107 7.72 8.96 -4.57
C GLY A 107 8.17 9.75 -3.32
N ARG A 108 8.42 9.03 -2.23
CA ARG A 108 9.00 9.62 -1.00
C ARG A 108 10.52 9.71 -1.03
N LYS A 109 11.04 10.84 -0.55
CA LYS A 109 12.47 11.00 -0.20
C LYS A 109 12.75 10.58 1.24
N ASP A 110 11.83 10.95 2.13
CA ASP A 110 11.93 10.70 3.56
C ASP A 110 11.08 9.49 3.98
N TYR A 111 11.48 8.88 5.09
CA TYR A 111 10.77 7.76 5.67
C TYR A 111 9.32 8.13 6.05
N ALA A 112 8.39 7.17 5.96
CA ALA A 112 7.00 7.34 6.40
C ALA A 112 6.96 7.72 7.90
N SER A 113 6.43 8.89 8.24
CA SER A 113 6.58 9.47 9.58
C SER A 113 5.47 9.04 10.55
N HIS A 114 4.30 8.68 10.03
CA HIS A 114 3.14 8.34 10.83
C HIS A 114 2.84 6.83 10.78
N VAL A 115 2.73 6.26 9.57
CA VAL A 115 2.37 4.85 9.35
C VAL A 115 3.60 3.93 9.40
N VAL A 116 4.81 4.49 9.17
CA VAL A 116 6.09 3.79 9.40
C VAL A 116 6.16 2.50 8.55
N GLY A 117 6.41 1.33 9.13
CA GLY A 117 6.69 0.10 8.39
C GLY A 117 5.48 -0.45 7.63
N ALA A 118 4.27 -0.22 8.13
CA ALA A 118 3.04 -0.70 7.49
C ALA A 118 2.83 -0.05 6.12
N TYR A 119 3.31 1.19 5.93
CA TYR A 119 3.26 1.90 4.65
C TYR A 119 3.97 1.11 3.55
N TYR A 120 5.21 0.71 3.80
CA TYR A 120 6.03 -0.03 2.84
C TYR A 120 5.52 -1.46 2.63
N ALA A 121 5.02 -2.08 3.71
CA ALA A 121 4.47 -3.43 3.68
C ALA A 121 3.28 -3.55 2.72
N VAL A 122 2.40 -2.54 2.65
CA VAL A 122 1.22 -2.58 1.74
C VAL A 122 1.48 -1.90 0.40
N ARG A 123 2.48 -1.03 0.29
CA ARG A 123 2.93 -0.47 -1.00
C ARG A 123 3.44 -1.55 -1.94
N LEU A 124 4.21 -2.51 -1.41
CA LEU A 124 4.80 -3.57 -2.22
C LEU A 124 3.75 -4.40 -2.99
N PRO A 125 2.74 -5.02 -2.34
CA PRO A 125 1.72 -5.81 -3.03
C PRO A 125 0.92 -5.03 -4.07
N VAL A 126 0.62 -3.76 -3.80
CA VAL A 126 -0.08 -2.90 -4.76
C VAL A 126 0.74 -2.75 -6.04
N LEU A 127 2.05 -2.52 -5.91
CA LEU A 127 2.95 -2.41 -7.06
C LEU A 127 3.21 -3.75 -7.75
N GLU A 128 3.27 -4.87 -7.01
CA GLU A 128 3.31 -6.22 -7.57
C GLU A 128 2.10 -6.44 -8.49
N TYR A 129 0.89 -6.17 -7.98
CA TYR A 129 -0.35 -6.30 -8.73
C TYR A 129 -0.39 -5.42 -9.99
N LEU A 130 -0.03 -4.13 -9.87
CA LEU A 130 -0.03 -3.20 -11.01
C LEU A 130 1.00 -3.59 -12.08
N THR A 131 2.18 -4.05 -11.65
CA THR A 131 3.22 -4.57 -12.56
C THR A 131 2.72 -5.80 -13.32
N GLU A 132 2.09 -6.75 -12.64
CA GLU A 132 1.52 -7.96 -13.25
C GLU A 132 0.39 -7.62 -14.22
N ALA A 133 -0.52 -6.72 -13.82
CA ALA A 133 -1.62 -6.24 -14.66
C ALA A 133 -1.14 -5.39 -15.85
N ARG A 134 0.13 -4.96 -15.87
CA ARG A 134 0.70 -3.98 -16.80
C ARG A 134 -0.15 -2.71 -16.86
N ARG A 135 -0.47 -2.15 -15.69
CA ARG A 135 -1.29 -0.95 -15.53
C ARG A 135 -0.71 -0.01 -14.49
N GLN A 136 -1.10 1.25 -14.61
CA GLN A 136 -0.88 2.30 -13.62
C GLN A 136 -2.20 2.65 -12.92
N ALA A 137 -2.12 3.08 -11.67
CA ALA A 137 -3.26 3.60 -10.93
C ALA A 137 -2.77 4.46 -9.76
N GLY A 138 -3.59 5.40 -9.31
CA GLY A 138 -3.51 5.87 -7.93
C GLY A 138 -4.00 4.77 -6.98
N ALA A 139 -3.55 4.76 -5.73
CA ALA A 139 -3.92 3.75 -4.76
C ALA A 139 -4.06 4.33 -3.35
N VAL A 140 -5.20 4.06 -2.72
CA VAL A 140 -5.46 4.40 -1.32
C VAL A 140 -5.69 3.11 -0.55
N VAL A 141 -4.87 2.87 0.47
CA VAL A 141 -4.95 1.66 1.30
C VAL A 141 -5.48 2.01 2.68
N PHE A 142 -6.55 1.35 3.08
CA PHE A 142 -7.20 1.51 4.37
C PHE A 142 -6.78 0.34 5.26
N LEU A 143 -6.11 0.66 6.37
CA LEU A 143 -5.75 -0.28 7.41
C LEU A 143 -6.63 -0.04 8.63
N GLU A 144 -7.30 -1.08 9.09
CA GLU A 144 -8.08 -1.05 10.32
C GLU A 144 -7.62 -2.17 11.25
N ILE A 145 -7.26 -1.80 12.47
CA ILE A 145 -6.77 -2.70 13.50
C ILE A 145 -7.77 -2.76 14.64
N ASP A 146 -8.36 -3.93 14.87
CA ASP A 146 -9.17 -4.23 16.04
C ASP A 146 -8.30 -4.75 17.18
N PRO A 147 -8.08 -3.97 18.26
CA PRO A 147 -7.22 -4.37 19.38
C PRO A 147 -7.69 -5.63 20.11
N ARG A 148 -8.95 -6.04 19.96
CA ARG A 148 -9.51 -7.23 20.63
C ARG A 148 -9.14 -8.53 19.94
N GLU A 149 -8.87 -8.48 18.64
CA GLU A 149 -8.55 -9.63 17.80
C GLU A 149 -7.09 -9.59 17.30
N TRP A 150 -6.38 -8.48 17.56
CA TRP A 150 -5.04 -8.24 17.06
C TRP A 150 -3.97 -9.11 17.72
N VAL A 151 -3.04 -9.60 16.90
CA VAL A 151 -1.86 -10.35 17.33
C VAL A 151 -0.59 -9.60 16.86
N PRO A 152 0.38 -9.32 17.75
CA PRO A 152 1.57 -8.52 17.43
C PRO A 152 2.61 -9.33 16.63
N LEU A 153 2.34 -9.54 15.34
CA LEU A 153 3.21 -10.30 14.43
C LEU A 153 4.19 -9.42 13.64
N GLY A 154 4.07 -8.10 13.72
CA GLY A 154 4.85 -7.14 12.93
C GLY A 154 4.24 -6.82 11.57
N VAL A 155 4.86 -5.88 10.84
CA VAL A 155 4.27 -5.23 9.65
C VAL A 155 4.11 -6.15 8.44
N TRP A 156 4.86 -7.26 8.37
CA TRP A 156 4.72 -8.25 7.29
C TRP A 156 3.31 -8.82 7.20
N ARG A 157 2.54 -8.79 8.28
CA ARG A 157 1.14 -9.24 8.29
C ARG A 157 0.27 -8.44 7.33
N PHE A 158 0.42 -7.11 7.30
CA PHE A 158 -0.34 -6.27 6.38
C PHE A 158 0.00 -6.57 4.92
N ARG A 159 1.28 -6.86 4.63
CA ARG A 159 1.72 -7.29 3.30
C ARG A 159 1.01 -8.56 2.84
N GLU A 160 0.92 -9.57 3.69
CA GLU A 160 0.28 -10.84 3.33
C GLU A 160 -1.24 -10.71 3.15
N ILE A 161 -1.90 -9.91 3.99
CA ILE A 161 -3.33 -9.62 3.82
C ILE A 161 -3.56 -8.83 2.52
N ALA A 162 -2.72 -7.84 2.22
CA ALA A 162 -2.80 -7.08 0.98
C ALA A 162 -2.59 -7.97 -0.27
N ARG A 163 -1.60 -8.86 -0.27
CA ARG A 163 -1.40 -9.83 -1.36
C ARG A 163 -2.61 -10.74 -1.55
N ARG A 164 -3.18 -11.24 -0.45
CA ARG A 164 -4.35 -12.12 -0.49
C ARG A 164 -5.61 -11.39 -0.94
N ALA A 165 -5.75 -10.11 -0.63
CA ALA A 165 -6.82 -9.26 -1.18
C ALA A 165 -6.65 -9.08 -2.69
N LEU A 166 -5.45 -8.70 -3.15
CA LEU A 166 -5.17 -8.40 -4.54
C LEU A 166 -5.22 -9.63 -5.46
N SER A 167 -4.97 -10.84 -4.94
CA SER A 167 -5.04 -12.09 -5.71
C SER A 167 -6.45 -12.60 -5.98
N ARG A 168 -7.47 -12.10 -5.27
CA ARG A 168 -8.88 -12.55 -5.40
C ARG A 168 -9.67 -11.84 -6.50
N GLY A 169 -9.04 -10.89 -7.19
CA GLY A 169 -9.67 -10.07 -8.22
C GLY A 169 -10.47 -8.88 -7.64
N PRO A 170 -10.60 -7.78 -8.40
CA PRO A 170 -11.27 -6.57 -7.92
C PRO A 170 -12.79 -6.63 -8.01
N GLN A 171 -13.45 -5.96 -7.07
CA GLN A 171 -14.75 -5.33 -7.35
C GLN A 171 -14.49 -4.08 -8.20
N LYS A 172 -15.27 -3.88 -9.27
CA LYS A 172 -15.08 -2.78 -10.22
C LYS A 172 -16.25 -1.82 -10.19
N PHE A 173 -15.96 -0.52 -10.23
CA PHE A 173 -16.97 0.53 -10.15
C PHE A 173 -16.71 1.62 -11.19
N PRO A 174 -17.76 2.15 -11.84
CA PRO A 174 -17.63 3.24 -12.82
C PRO A 174 -17.39 4.60 -12.15
N ASP A 175 -17.86 4.80 -10.92
CA ASP A 175 -17.75 6.05 -10.19
C ASP A 175 -17.12 5.89 -8.79
N LEU A 176 -16.62 7.00 -8.27
CA LEU A 176 -15.94 7.04 -6.97
C LEU A 176 -16.91 6.78 -5.80
N ALA A 177 -18.17 7.21 -5.91
CA ALA A 177 -19.11 7.12 -4.80
C ALA A 177 -19.48 5.66 -4.50
N GLU A 178 -19.75 4.87 -5.53
CA GLU A 178 -19.96 3.42 -5.41
C GLU A 178 -18.72 2.70 -4.87
N ALA A 179 -17.53 3.09 -5.35
CA ALA A 179 -16.27 2.53 -4.85
C ALA A 179 -16.05 2.84 -3.36
N LEU A 180 -16.31 4.07 -2.93
CA LEU A 180 -16.19 4.48 -1.52
C LEU A 180 -17.24 3.81 -0.63
N TYR A 181 -18.46 3.59 -1.14
CA TYR A 181 -19.47 2.80 -0.44
C TYR A 181 -18.98 1.36 -0.23
N ALA A 182 -18.41 0.74 -1.26
CA ALA A 182 -17.84 -0.59 -1.16
C ALA A 182 -16.68 -0.64 -0.15
N VAL A 183 -15.76 0.34 -0.16
CA VAL A 183 -14.70 0.45 0.85
C VAL A 183 -15.29 0.56 2.25
N GLY A 184 -16.25 1.48 2.47
CA GLY A 184 -16.89 1.69 3.76
C GLY A 184 -17.58 0.45 4.32
N SER A 185 -18.15 -0.38 3.45
CA SER A 185 -18.79 -1.65 3.86
C SER A 185 -17.83 -2.69 4.46
N THR A 186 -16.52 -2.51 4.27
CA THR A 186 -15.47 -3.43 4.77
C THR A 186 -14.90 -2.99 6.13
N LEU A 187 -15.08 -1.72 6.50
CA LEU A 187 -14.49 -1.07 7.66
C LEU A 187 -15.50 -0.97 8.81
N LYS A 188 -15.03 -1.03 10.05
CA LYS A 188 -15.85 -0.79 11.26
C LYS A 188 -15.94 0.70 11.59
N ASN A 189 -14.87 1.47 11.38
CA ASN A 189 -14.88 2.93 11.53
C ASN A 189 -15.51 3.59 10.29
N THR A 190 -16.15 4.74 10.47
CA THR A 190 -16.90 5.37 9.38
C THR A 190 -15.97 5.89 8.29
N ILE A 191 -16.34 5.70 7.03
CA ILE A 191 -15.54 6.14 5.88
C ILE A 191 -15.23 7.63 5.92
N ASP A 192 -16.16 8.46 6.44
CA ASP A 192 -15.97 9.90 6.60
C ASP A 192 -14.72 10.27 7.42
N ARG A 193 -14.36 9.45 8.42
CA ARG A 193 -13.15 9.66 9.24
C ARG A 193 -11.89 9.45 8.42
N TYR A 194 -11.92 8.49 7.51
CA TYR A 194 -10.82 8.25 6.58
C TYR A 194 -10.75 9.37 5.54
N MET A 195 -11.90 9.82 5.02
CA MET A 195 -11.94 10.91 4.04
C MET A 195 -11.39 12.23 4.62
N GLN A 196 -11.70 12.55 5.88
CA GLN A 196 -11.13 13.72 6.57
C GLN A 196 -9.60 13.69 6.69
N ALA A 197 -8.99 12.51 6.65
CA ALA A 197 -7.54 12.33 6.74
C ALA A 197 -6.86 12.07 5.39
N CYS A 198 -7.65 11.82 4.33
CA CYS A 198 -7.16 11.41 3.02
C CYS A 198 -6.77 12.60 2.17
N VAL A 199 -5.51 12.64 1.73
CA VAL A 199 -4.99 13.73 0.89
C VAL A 199 -5.10 13.39 -0.60
N THR A 200 -4.95 12.12 -0.95
CA THR A 200 -4.90 11.62 -2.34
C THR A 200 -6.24 11.76 -3.04
N LEU A 201 -7.35 11.51 -2.33
CA LEU A 201 -8.69 11.67 -2.92
C LEU A 201 -9.02 13.15 -3.15
N ASP A 202 -8.64 14.05 -2.23
CA ASP A 202 -8.78 15.49 -2.43
C ASP A 202 -7.98 15.97 -3.64
N HIS A 203 -6.76 15.45 -3.82
CA HIS A 203 -5.96 15.72 -5.01
C HIS A 203 -6.61 15.17 -6.30
N HIS A 204 -7.08 13.92 -6.27
CA HIS A 204 -7.75 13.27 -7.39
C HIS A 204 -9.03 14.01 -7.84
N LEU A 205 -9.79 14.56 -6.88
CA LEU A 205 -11.02 15.31 -7.14
C LEU A 205 -10.76 16.75 -7.61
N SER A 206 -9.67 17.37 -7.19
CA SER A 206 -9.31 18.74 -7.58
C SER A 206 -8.56 18.81 -8.92
N GLN A 207 -8.00 17.71 -9.38
CA GLN A 207 -7.23 17.66 -10.62
C GLN A 207 -8.14 17.65 -11.86
N THR A 208 -8.13 18.74 -12.62
CA THR A 208 -8.74 18.80 -13.96
C THR A 208 -7.90 18.00 -14.95
N ARG A 209 -8.52 17.13 -15.74
CA ARG A 209 -7.81 16.32 -16.74
C ARG A 209 -7.60 17.14 -18.01
N LEU A 210 -6.51 16.91 -18.72
CA LEU A 210 -6.29 17.56 -20.03
C LEU A 210 -7.45 17.27 -21.00
N THR A 211 -8.06 16.08 -20.89
CA THR A 211 -9.24 15.67 -21.67
C THR A 211 -10.48 16.50 -21.39
N ASP A 212 -10.55 17.20 -20.26
CA ASP A 212 -11.71 18.03 -19.91
C ASP A 212 -11.67 19.38 -20.66
N PHE A 213 -10.54 19.69 -21.33
CA PHE A 213 -10.33 20.92 -22.08
C PHE A 213 -10.41 20.75 -23.61
N PHE A 214 -10.65 19.53 -24.13
CA PHE A 214 -10.70 19.23 -25.56
C PHE A 214 -11.96 18.48 -25.97
#